data_AF-A0A2H5Y4U3-F1
#
_entry.id   AF-A0A2H5Y4U3-F1
#
_cell.length_a   1.000
_cell.length_b   1.000
_cell.length_c   1.000
_cell.angle_alpha   90.00
_cell.angle_beta   90.00
_cell.angle_gamma   90.00
#
_symmetry.space_group_name_H-M   'P 1'
#
loop_
_entity.id
_entity.type
_entity.pdbx_description
1 polymer ?
#
loop_
_entity_poly.entity_id
_entity_poly.type
_entity_poly.pdbx_seq_one_letter_code
_entity_poly.pdbx_strand_id
1 'polypeptide(L)'
;MRYLRYPLSKHKGNVMARVKLEIEVPEDLLSILRASRQDLEAEAGRWLALALFKSRRISAGKAAQLAHMSLADFMEFTREQGVVWTDYTDEELERELREARELGRRRRGQRK
;
A
#
# COMPACT_ATOMS: atom_id res chain seq x y z
N MET A 1 20.87 17.44 11.14
CA MET A 1 20.03 16.22 11.08
C MET A 1 19.81 15.86 9.63
N ARG A 2 20.38 14.74 9.17
CA ARG A 2 20.55 14.41 7.76
C ARG A 2 19.64 13.22 7.47
N TYR A 3 18.42 13.48 7.02
CA TYR A 3 17.53 12.41 6.56
C TYR A 3 18.26 11.64 5.47
N LEU A 4 18.51 10.36 5.74
CA LEU A 4 19.12 9.43 4.82
C LEU A 4 18.28 9.41 3.54
N ARG A 5 18.86 9.99 2.49
CA ARG A 5 18.40 9.92 1.11
C ARG A 5 18.34 8.44 0.73
N TYR A 6 17.18 7.80 0.84
CA TYR A 6 16.98 6.46 0.32
C TYR A 6 16.88 6.57 -1.21
N PRO A 7 17.82 6.01 -1.98
CA PRO A 7 17.70 5.96 -3.43
C PRO A 7 16.58 4.98 -3.78
N LEU A 8 15.57 5.47 -4.49
CA LEU A 8 14.62 4.65 -5.25
C LEU A 8 15.41 3.87 -6.32
N SER A 9 15.97 2.73 -5.91
CA SER A 9 16.63 1.79 -6.82
C SER A 9 15.58 1.12 -7.69
N LYS A 10 15.65 1.52 -8.96
CA LYS A 10 15.10 0.87 -10.15
C LYS A 10 15.07 -0.67 -10.01
N HIS A 11 13.89 -1.25 -9.82
CA HIS A 11 13.65 -2.64 -10.20
C HIS A 11 12.74 -2.68 -11.42
N LYS A 12 13.39 -2.74 -12.60
CA LYS A 12 12.78 -3.25 -13.83
C LYS A 12 12.36 -4.71 -13.59
N GLY A 13 11.08 -5.00 -13.86
CA GLY A 13 10.59 -6.33 -14.24
C GLY A 13 10.30 -7.33 -13.11
N ASN A 14 9.12 -7.25 -12.48
CA ASN A 14 8.18 -8.39 -12.37
C ASN A 14 6.82 -7.93 -11.82
N VAL A 15 5.75 -8.11 -12.58
CA VAL A 15 4.38 -7.69 -12.24
C VAL A 15 3.92 -8.45 -10.99
N MET A 16 3.55 -7.73 -9.92
CA MET A 16 2.82 -8.35 -8.79
C MET A 16 1.49 -8.90 -9.33
N ALA A 17 1.19 -10.17 -9.11
CA ALA A 17 -0.11 -10.74 -9.47
C ALA A 17 -1.21 -9.87 -8.83
N ARG A 18 -2.07 -9.30 -9.66
CA ARG A 18 -3.18 -8.45 -9.23
C ARG A 18 -4.46 -9.27 -9.27
N VAL A 19 -5.23 -9.16 -8.21
CA VAL A 19 -6.62 -9.64 -8.17
C VAL A 19 -7.50 -8.41 -8.29
N LYS A 20 -8.53 -8.47 -9.14
CA LYS A 20 -9.56 -7.44 -9.20
C LYS A 20 -10.65 -7.78 -8.18
N LEU A 21 -11.07 -6.77 -7.43
CA LEU A 21 -12.25 -6.83 -6.57
C LEU A 21 -13.37 -6.09 -7.29
N GLU A 22 -14.55 -6.70 -7.34
CA GLU A 22 -15.76 -6.07 -7.86
C GLU A 22 -16.67 -5.76 -6.66
N ILE A 23 -17.17 -4.53 -6.62
CA ILE A 23 -18.06 -4.04 -5.57
C ILE A 23 -19.31 -3.47 -6.23
N GLU A 24 -20.46 -3.84 -5.71
CA GLU A 24 -21.74 -3.24 -6.10
C GLU A 24 -21.97 -1.99 -5.25
N VAL A 25 -22.27 -0.88 -5.92
CA VAL A 25 -22.57 0.41 -5.30
C VAL A 25 -23.85 0.98 -5.90
N PRO A 26 -24.59 1.84 -5.19
CA PRO A 26 -25.75 2.52 -5.75
C PRO A 26 -25.42 3.24 -7.06
N GLU A 27 -26.33 3.18 -8.04
CA GLU A 27 -26.12 3.75 -9.38
C GLU A 27 -25.91 5.27 -9.35
N ASP A 28 -26.54 5.94 -8.40
CA ASP A 28 -26.47 7.38 -8.21
C ASP A 28 -25.21 7.84 -7.45
N LEU A 29 -24.41 6.92 -6.89
CA LEU A 29 -23.26 7.27 -6.05
C LEU A 29 -22.24 8.14 -6.79
N LEU A 30 -21.88 7.79 -8.03
CA LEU A 30 -20.93 8.58 -8.82
C LEU A 30 -21.47 10.00 -9.10
N SER A 31 -22.78 10.10 -9.31
CA SER A 31 -23.47 11.37 -9.54
C SER A 31 -23.48 12.24 -8.27
N ILE A 32 -23.77 11.64 -7.11
CA ILE A 32 -23.75 12.31 -5.80
C ILE A 32 -22.34 12.83 -5.49
N LEU A 33 -21.32 12.00 -5.71
CA LEU A 33 -19.92 12.34 -5.44
C LEU A 33 -19.31 13.27 -6.49
N ARG A 34 -19.99 13.49 -7.62
CA ARG A 34 -19.45 14.19 -8.80
C ARG A 34 -18.06 13.65 -9.20
N ALA A 35 -17.91 12.33 -9.12
CA ALA A 35 -16.65 11.63 -9.27
C ALA A 35 -16.73 10.62 -10.41
N SER A 36 -15.61 10.38 -11.09
CA SER A 36 -15.52 9.30 -12.06
C SER A 36 -15.38 7.95 -11.37
N ARG A 37 -15.62 6.87 -12.11
CA ARG A 37 -15.33 5.50 -11.64
C ARG A 37 -13.88 5.35 -11.18
N GLN A 38 -12.93 5.99 -11.87
CA GLN A 38 -11.50 5.93 -11.54
C GLN A 38 -11.19 6.64 -10.22
N ASP A 39 -11.86 7.77 -9.95
CA ASP A 39 -11.69 8.50 -8.69
C ASP A 39 -12.19 7.65 -7.52
N LEU A 40 -13.36 7.01 -7.67
CA LEU A 40 -13.92 6.13 -6.66
C LEU A 40 -13.04 4.90 -6.42
N GLU A 41 -12.50 4.27 -7.48
CA GLU A 41 -11.57 3.14 -7.35
C GLU A 41 -10.28 3.54 -6.63
N ALA A 42 -9.72 4.71 -6.96
CA ALA A 42 -8.53 5.23 -6.31
C ALA A 42 -8.79 5.55 -4.82
N GLU A 43 -9.93 6.17 -4.52
CA GLU A 43 -10.33 6.46 -3.14
C GLU A 43 -10.60 5.19 -2.32
N ALA A 44 -11.34 4.23 -2.88
CA ALA A 44 -11.56 2.93 -2.25
C ALA A 44 -10.24 2.20 -1.95
N GLY A 45 -9.29 2.23 -2.89
CA GLY A 45 -7.95 1.65 -2.70
C GLY A 45 -7.18 2.30 -1.55
N ARG A 46 -7.22 3.63 -1.45
CA ARG A 46 -6.60 4.40 -0.35
C ARG A 46 -7.21 4.05 1.01
N TRP A 47 -8.54 4.01 1.10
CA TRP A 47 -9.24 3.67 2.34
C TRP A 47 -9.04 2.21 2.75
N LEU A 48 -9.03 1.27 1.79
CA LEU A 48 -8.72 -0.13 2.06
C LEU A 48 -7.29 -0.29 2.59
N ALA A 49 -6.32 0.38 1.97
CA ALA A 49 -4.93 0.37 2.44
C ALA A 49 -4.81 0.91 3.86
N LEU A 50 -5.48 2.03 4.15
CA LEU A 50 -5.51 2.63 5.49
C LEU A 50 -6.11 1.67 6.52
N ALA A 51 -7.25 1.06 6.22
CA ALA A 51 -7.94 0.15 7.14
C ALA A 51 -7.09 -1.08 7.45
N LEU A 52 -6.45 -1.67 6.43
CA LEU A 52 -5.57 -2.83 6.60
C LEU A 52 -4.29 -2.50 7.36
N PHE A 53 -3.75 -1.29 7.15
CA PHE A 53 -2.59 -0.79 7.89
C PHE A 53 -2.93 -0.53 9.36
N LYS A 54 -4.01 0.20 9.65
CA LYS A 54 -4.49 0.47 11.02
C LYS A 54 -4.76 -0.81 11.81
N SER A 55 -5.21 -1.87 11.14
CA SER A 55 -5.44 -3.19 11.75
C SER A 55 -4.20 -4.09 11.80
N ARG A 56 -3.01 -3.56 11.48
CA ARG A 56 -1.72 -4.29 11.49
C ARG A 56 -1.72 -5.57 10.62
N ARG A 57 -2.59 -5.62 9.60
CA ARG A 57 -2.73 -6.80 8.71
C ARG A 57 -1.77 -6.77 7.53
N ILE A 58 -1.33 -5.58 7.15
CA ILE A 58 -0.32 -5.37 6.11
C ILE A 58 0.71 -4.35 6.57
N SER A 59 1.92 -4.50 6.05
CA SER A 59 3.01 -3.54 6.16
C SER A 59 2.67 -2.19 5.54
N ALA A 60 3.33 -1.12 5.98
CA ALA A 60 3.13 0.19 5.36
C ALA A 60 3.65 0.23 3.93
N GLY A 61 4.75 -0.47 3.62
CA GLY A 61 5.21 -0.63 2.24
C GLY A 61 4.17 -1.31 1.34
N LYS A 62 3.44 -2.31 1.86
CA LYS A 62 2.35 -2.97 1.13
C LYS A 62 1.10 -2.09 1.03
N ALA A 63 0.79 -1.33 2.07
CA ALA A 63 -0.31 -0.38 2.08
C ALA A 63 -0.09 0.76 1.09
N ALA A 64 1.11 1.35 1.06
CA ALA A 64 1.48 2.37 0.07
C ALA A 64 1.36 1.85 -1.37
N GLN A 65 1.81 0.61 -1.62
CA GLN A 65 1.63 -0.04 -2.93
C GLN A 65 0.16 -0.23 -3.30
N LEU A 66 -0.70 -0.61 -2.35
CA LEU A 66 -2.15 -0.78 -2.55
C LEU A 66 -2.85 0.56 -2.79
N ALA A 67 -2.42 1.60 -2.08
CA ALA A 67 -2.90 2.97 -2.25
C ALA A 67 -2.36 3.66 -3.52
N HIS A 68 -1.50 2.99 -4.29
CA HIS A 68 -0.81 3.57 -5.45
C HIS A 68 0.00 4.84 -5.12
N MET A 69 0.56 4.88 -3.91
CA MET A 69 1.33 6.00 -3.37
C MET A 69 2.79 5.62 -3.16
N SER A 70 3.67 6.61 -3.11
CA SER A 70 4.98 6.40 -2.50
C SER A 70 4.81 6.17 -0.98
N LEU A 71 5.81 5.56 -0.33
CA LEU A 71 5.76 5.39 1.12
C LEU A 71 5.68 6.74 1.85
N ALA A 72 6.34 7.77 1.32
CA ALA A 72 6.29 9.13 1.86
C ALA A 72 4.89 9.73 1.78
N ASP A 73 4.24 9.65 0.62
CA ASP A 73 2.88 10.18 0.45
C ASP A 73 1.87 9.40 1.30
N PHE A 74 2.08 8.09 1.47
CA PHE A 74 1.24 7.28 2.35
C PHE A 74 1.40 7.62 3.84
N MET A 75 2.63 7.93 4.28
CA MET A 75 2.89 8.44 5.64
C MET A 75 2.21 9.80 5.86
N GLU A 76 2.24 10.68 4.85
CA GLU A 76 1.54 11.97 4.93
C GLU A 76 0.02 11.79 4.97
N PHE A 77 -0.53 10.98 4.08
CA PHE A 77 -1.95 10.64 4.04
C PHE A 77 -2.44 10.07 5.38
N THR A 78 -1.73 9.10 5.95
CA THR A 78 -2.10 8.51 7.24
C THR A 78 -2.03 9.52 8.40
N ARG A 79 -1.08 10.46 8.37
CA ARG A 79 -0.99 11.57 9.33
C ARG A 79 -2.19 12.51 9.23
N GLU A 80 -2.64 12.86 8.02
CA GLU A 80 -3.86 13.64 7.80
C GLU A 80 -5.10 12.93 8.35
N GLN A 81 -5.14 11.60 8.25
CA GLN A 81 -6.21 10.77 8.80
C GLN A 81 -6.06 10.49 10.31
N GLY A 82 -5.15 11.17 11.01
CA GLY A 82 -4.96 11.06 12.46
C GLY A 82 -4.33 9.74 12.93
N VAL A 83 -3.69 8.99 12.04
CA VAL A 83 -2.98 7.76 12.39
C VAL A 83 -1.57 8.11 12.86
N VAL A 84 -1.30 7.83 14.13
CA VAL A 84 0.04 8.02 14.71
C VAL A 84 0.88 6.78 14.43
N TRP A 85 2.04 6.98 13.81
CA TRP A 85 3.04 5.93 13.58
C TRP A 85 3.89 5.76 14.84
N THR A 86 3.29 5.33 15.96
CA THR A 86 4.05 5.14 17.21
C THR A 86 4.92 3.90 17.19
N ASP A 87 4.50 2.85 16.48
CA ASP A 87 5.17 1.55 16.58
C ASP A 87 5.98 1.18 15.32
N TYR A 88 6.39 2.13 14.48
CA TYR A 88 7.35 1.83 13.41
C TYR A 88 8.75 1.62 14.03
N THR A 89 8.89 0.55 14.81
CA THR A 89 10.15 0.12 15.41
C THR A 89 11.00 -0.56 14.35
N ASP A 90 12.31 -0.55 14.56
CA ASP A 90 13.27 -1.22 13.66
C ASP A 90 12.91 -2.69 13.40
N GLU A 91 12.20 -3.34 14.33
CA GLU A 91 11.74 -4.72 14.25
C GLU A 91 10.63 -4.94 13.21
N GLU A 92 9.77 -3.94 13.00
CA GLU A 92 8.70 -3.98 12.01
C GLU A 92 9.26 -3.71 10.62
N LEU A 93 10.23 -2.79 10.49
CA LEU A 93 11.03 -2.62 9.27
C LEU A 93 11.79 -3.91 8.91
N GLU A 94 12.39 -4.59 9.90
CA GLU A 94 13.03 -5.89 9.67
C GLU A 94 12.03 -6.98 9.26
N ARG A 95 10.81 -6.96 9.81
CA ARG A 95 9.73 -7.90 9.42
C ARG A 95 9.29 -7.63 7.98
N GLU A 96 9.11 -6.37 7.59
CA GLU A 96 8.84 -5.96 6.21
C GLU A 96 9.94 -6.42 5.25
N LEU A 97 11.20 -6.24 5.64
CA LEU A 97 12.36 -6.71 4.88
C LEU A 97 12.40 -8.25 4.78
N ARG A 98 12.08 -8.96 5.86
CA ARG A 98 12.00 -10.43 5.88
C ARG A 98 10.89 -10.94 4.95
N GLU A 99 9.69 -10.37 5.03
CA GLU A 99 8.55 -10.74 4.17
C GLU A 99 8.84 -10.44 2.70
N ALA A 100 9.42 -9.27 2.38
CA ALA A 100 9.84 -8.93 1.03
C ALA A 100 10.89 -9.93 0.49
N ARG A 101 11.85 -10.35 1.34
CA ARG A 101 12.86 -11.37 1.00
C ARG A 101 12.23 -12.75 0.80
N GLU A 102 11.27 -13.15 1.63
CA GLU A 102 10.59 -14.44 1.51
C GLU A 102 9.71 -14.52 0.27
N LEU A 103 8.98 -13.45 -0.08
CA LEU A 103 8.28 -13.34 -1.35
C LEU A 103 9.24 -13.51 -2.54
N GLY A 104 10.46 -12.96 -2.44
CA GLY A 104 11.52 -13.17 -3.43
C GLY A 104 12.11 -14.58 -3.46
N ARG A 105 11.99 -15.36 -2.37
CA ARG A 105 12.46 -16.76 -2.29
C ARG A 105 11.41 -17.74 -2.78
N ARG A 106 10.13 -17.58 -2.42
CA ARG A 106 9.02 -18.42 -2.90
C ARG A 106 8.89 -18.39 -4.43
N ARG A 107 9.15 -17.23 -5.05
CA ARG A 107 9.18 -17.05 -6.51
C ARG A 107 10.31 -17.79 -7.23
N ARG A 108 11.38 -18.20 -6.53
CA ARG A 108 12.48 -19.00 -7.09
C ARG A 108 12.26 -20.51 -6.96
N GLY A 109 11.39 -20.95 -6.05
CA GLY A 109 11.04 -22.37 -5.86
C GLY A 109 9.95 -22.89 -6.81
N GLN A 110 9.08 -22.02 -7.33
CA GLN A 110 7.98 -22.40 -8.24
C GLN A 110 8.39 -22.40 -9.73
N ARG A 111 9.69 -22.41 -10.02
CA ARG A 111 10.27 -22.38 -11.38
C ARG A 111 11.04 -23.67 -11.74
N LYS A 112 10.78 -24.75 -11.01
CA LYS A 112 11.20 -26.11 -11.38
C LYS A 112 9.97 -26.93 -11.75
#